data_AF-A0A060XF58-F1
#
_entry.id   AF-A0A060XF58-F1
#
_cell.length_a   1.000
_cell.length_b   1.000
_cell.length_c   1.000
_cell.angle_alpha   90.00
_cell.angle_beta   90.00
_cell.angle_gamma   90.00
#
_symmetry.space_group_name_H-M   'P 1'
#
loop_
_entity.id
_entity.type
_entity.pdbx_description
1 polymer ?
#
loop_
_entity_poly.entity_id
_entity_poly.type
_entity_poly.pdbx_seq_one_letter_code
_entity_poly.pdbx_strand_id
1 'polypeptide(L)'
;MERQLLCCEVETIRRAYQDSNLLNDRVLQTMLKAEDSYLPATNYFKCVQKEIVPCMRRIVSTWMLEVCEEQKCEEEVFPLAMNFLDRYLSVEPTKKTRLQLLGATCMFLASKMKETIPLTAEKLCIYTDNSIRPIDLLVI
;
A
#
# COMPACT_ATOMS: atom_id res chain seq x y z
N MET A 1 50.08 -13.04 -7.47
CA MET A 1 49.27 -12.20 -6.55
C MET A 1 47.94 -11.98 -7.24
N GLU A 2 46.98 -12.85 -6.90
CA GLU A 2 45.72 -13.02 -7.61
C GLU A 2 44.86 -11.75 -7.55
N ARG A 3 44.45 -11.26 -8.72
CA ARG A 3 43.36 -10.30 -8.83
C ARG A 3 42.06 -11.07 -8.63
N GLN A 4 41.62 -11.22 -7.38
CA GLN A 4 40.25 -11.59 -7.10
C GLN A 4 39.35 -10.43 -7.55
N LEU A 5 38.81 -10.55 -8.75
CA LEU A 5 37.59 -9.88 -9.13
C LEU A 5 36.52 -10.38 -8.16
N LEU A 6 36.28 -9.62 -7.08
CA LEU A 6 35.05 -9.77 -6.32
C LEU A 6 33.93 -9.46 -7.31
N CYS A 7 33.28 -10.51 -7.80
CA CYS A 7 31.95 -10.42 -8.37
C CYS A 7 31.06 -9.83 -7.27
N CYS A 8 30.98 -8.50 -7.22
CA CYS A 8 29.94 -7.80 -6.48
C CYS A 8 28.64 -8.16 -7.19
N GLU A 9 28.01 -9.26 -6.78
CA GLU A 9 26.56 -9.37 -6.87
C GLU A 9 26.02 -8.24 -6.00
N VAL A 10 25.89 -7.06 -6.62
CA VAL A 10 25.23 -5.92 -5.99
C VAL A 10 23.81 -6.39 -5.74
N GLU A 11 23.34 -6.37 -4.49
CA GLU A 11 21.92 -6.55 -4.19
C GLU A 11 21.15 -5.68 -5.20
N THR A 12 20.24 -6.29 -5.95
CA THR A 12 19.45 -5.61 -6.98
C THR A 12 18.64 -4.44 -6.42
N ILE A 13 18.43 -4.42 -5.10
CA ILE A 13 17.71 -3.41 -4.35
C ILE A 13 18.71 -2.43 -3.73
N ARG A 14 18.73 -1.19 -4.23
CA ARG A 14 19.54 -0.11 -3.66
C ARG A 14 18.84 0.49 -2.46
N ARG A 15 19.31 0.18 -1.25
CA ARG A 15 18.85 0.83 -0.02
C ARG A 15 19.59 2.13 0.23
N ALA A 16 18.89 3.12 0.78
CA ALA A 16 19.51 4.35 1.25
C ALA A 16 20.41 4.05 2.47
N TYR A 17 21.51 4.81 2.60
CA TYR A 17 22.34 4.74 3.80
C TYR A 17 21.61 5.40 4.99
N GLN A 18 21.97 5.01 6.21
CA GLN A 18 21.43 5.62 7.41
C GLN A 18 21.90 7.08 7.52
N ASP A 19 20.96 8.03 7.47
CA ASP A 19 21.26 9.45 7.64
C ASP A 19 21.04 9.87 9.10
N SER A 20 22.12 10.18 9.81
CA SER A 20 22.07 10.65 11.20
C SER A 20 21.22 11.91 11.39
N ASN A 21 21.02 12.73 10.35
CA ASN A 21 20.14 13.90 10.40
C ASN A 21 18.65 13.53 10.44
N LEU A 22 18.30 12.28 10.15
CA LEU A 22 16.94 11.73 10.27
C LEU A 22 16.67 11.11 11.65
N LEU A 23 17.71 10.87 12.46
CA LEU A 23 17.61 10.17 13.76
C LEU A 23 17.67 11.15 14.93
N ASN A 24 16.77 12.13 14.93
CA ASN A 24 16.65 13.11 16.01
C ASN A 24 15.18 13.41 16.32
N ASP A 25 14.95 13.98 17.50
CA ASP A 25 13.62 14.29 18.01
C ASP A 25 12.82 15.21 17.07
N ARG A 26 13.50 16.11 16.34
CA ARG A 26 12.84 17.00 15.37
C ARG A 26 12.13 16.21 14.27
N VAL A 27 12.73 15.13 13.78
CA VAL A 27 12.14 14.28 12.75
C VAL A 27 10.95 13.51 13.32
N LEU A 28 11.10 12.91 14.51
CA LEU A 28 9.99 12.24 15.19
C LEU A 28 8.78 13.18 15.39
N GLN A 29 9.01 14.41 15.89
CA GLN A 29 7.96 15.41 16.05
C GLN A 29 7.30 15.80 14.72
N THR A 30 8.06 15.79 13.62
CA THR A 30 7.51 16.05 12.28
C THR A 30 6.65 14.88 11.80
N MET A 31 7.08 13.63 12.05
CA MET A 31 6.31 12.43 11.71
C MET A 31 4.98 12.36 12.48
N LEU A 32 5.00 12.65 13.79
CA LEU A 32 3.78 12.70 14.61
C LEU A 32 2.79 13.76 14.10
N LYS A 33 3.26 14.96 13.77
CA LYS A 33 2.40 16.01 13.18
C LYS A 33 1.85 15.61 11.82
N ALA A 34 2.63 14.90 11.01
CA ALA A 34 2.17 14.41 9.72
C ALA A 34 1.08 13.36 9.89
N GLU A 35 1.22 12.44 10.86
CA GLU A 35 0.22 11.40 11.16
C GLU A 35 -1.18 11.98 11.40
N ASP A 36 -1.28 13.07 12.16
CA ASP A 36 -2.54 13.77 12.43
C ASP A 36 -3.31 14.17 11.14
N SER A 37 -2.58 14.45 10.06
CA SER A 37 -3.16 14.83 8.75
C SER A 37 -3.66 13.64 7.93
N TYR A 38 -3.36 12.41 8.36
CA TYR A 38 -3.61 11.18 7.62
C TYR A 38 -4.46 10.15 8.41
N LEU A 39 -5.08 10.57 9.52
CA LEU A 39 -5.99 9.72 10.28
C LEU A 39 -7.33 9.52 9.54
N PRO A 40 -7.83 8.29 9.41
CA PRO A 40 -9.18 8.04 8.90
C PRO A 40 -10.25 8.37 9.96
N ALA A 41 -11.47 8.64 9.51
CA ALA A 41 -12.60 8.89 10.40
C ALA A 41 -13.06 7.60 11.10
N THR A 42 -12.97 7.52 12.43
CA THR A 42 -13.25 6.28 13.19
C THR A 42 -14.67 5.73 13.03
N ASN A 43 -15.63 6.56 12.57
CA ASN A 43 -17.04 6.23 12.41
C ASN A 43 -17.50 6.20 10.93
N TYR A 44 -16.60 6.09 9.96
CA TYR A 44 -16.96 6.14 8.53
C TYR A 44 -17.96 5.05 8.10
N PHE A 45 -17.97 3.89 8.77
CA PHE A 45 -18.97 2.83 8.53
C PHE A 45 -20.41 3.25 8.85
N LYS A 46 -20.59 4.23 9.74
CA LYS A 46 -21.90 4.74 10.13
C LYS A 46 -22.28 6.00 9.36
N CYS A 47 -21.31 6.88 9.13
CA CYS A 47 -21.56 8.22 8.61
C CYS A 47 -21.44 8.33 7.09
N VAL A 48 -20.65 7.45 6.44
CA VAL A 48 -20.33 7.57 5.01
C VAL A 48 -20.72 6.30 4.25
N GLN A 49 -20.30 5.14 4.74
CA GLN A 49 -20.55 3.87 4.06
C GLN A 49 -21.98 3.40 4.26
N LYS A 50 -22.63 3.01 3.15
CA LYS A 50 -24.00 2.48 3.13
C LYS A 50 -24.05 0.97 2.94
N GLU A 51 -23.12 0.44 2.14
CA GLU A 51 -23.06 -0.99 1.81
C GLU A 51 -21.88 -1.71 2.48
N ILE A 52 -20.76 -1.01 2.69
CA ILE A 52 -19.55 -1.61 3.25
C ILE A 52 -19.71 -1.78 4.76
N VAL A 53 -19.43 -2.98 5.24
CA VAL A 53 -19.40 -3.31 6.67
C VAL A 53 -18.00 -3.78 7.09
N PRO A 54 -17.64 -3.73 8.39
CA PRO A 54 -16.30 -4.08 8.86
C PRO A 54 -15.81 -5.47 8.45
N CYS A 55 -16.71 -6.46 8.31
CA CYS A 55 -16.30 -7.80 7.87
C CYS A 55 -15.81 -7.82 6.40
N MET A 56 -16.39 -6.99 5.53
CA MET A 56 -15.96 -6.86 4.13
C MET A 56 -14.60 -6.18 4.04
N ARG A 57 -14.37 -5.12 4.85
CA ARG A 57 -13.04 -4.50 5.00
C ARG A 57 -12.02 -5.55 5.41
N ARG A 58 -12.31 -6.36 6.44
CA ARG A 58 -11.40 -7.41 6.91
C ARG A 58 -11.05 -8.41 5.81
N ILE A 59 -12.04 -8.88 5.04
CA ILE A 59 -11.80 -9.82 3.93
C ILE A 59 -10.83 -9.21 2.90
N VAL A 60 -11.08 -7.96 2.48
CA VAL A 60 -10.20 -7.29 1.51
C VAL A 60 -8.82 -6.99 2.10
N SER A 61 -8.72 -6.61 3.38
CA SER A 61 -7.44 -6.42 4.07
C SER A 61 -6.62 -7.71 4.15
N THR A 62 -7.25 -8.85 4.45
CA THR A 62 -6.57 -10.15 4.46
C THR A 62 -6.05 -10.51 3.07
N TRP A 63 -6.88 -10.36 2.04
CA TRP A 63 -6.44 -10.55 0.66
C TRP A 63 -5.28 -9.61 0.28
N MET A 64 -5.35 -8.32 0.64
CA MET A 64 -4.26 -7.36 0.38
C MET A 64 -2.96 -7.79 1.06
N LEU A 65 -3.02 -8.30 2.30
CA LEU A 65 -1.86 -8.80 3.02
C LEU A 65 -1.25 -10.02 2.33
N GLU A 66 -2.08 -11.01 1.96
CA GLU A 66 -1.64 -12.21 1.25
C GLU A 66 -0.94 -11.87 -0.08
N VAL A 67 -1.48 -10.91 -0.85
CA VAL A 67 -0.85 -10.43 -2.09
C VAL A 67 0.51 -9.78 -1.82
N CYS A 68 0.61 -8.96 -0.77
CA CYS A 68 1.86 -8.31 -0.40
C CYS A 68 2.93 -9.33 0.07
N GLU A 69 2.53 -10.34 0.83
CA GLU A 69 3.42 -11.42 1.29
C GLU A 69 3.91 -12.28 0.12
N GLU A 70 3.01 -12.69 -0.78
CA GLU A 70 3.35 -13.49 -1.96
C GLU A 70 4.28 -12.73 -2.92
N GLN A 71 4.06 -11.42 -3.09
CA GLN A 71 4.93 -10.56 -3.89
C GLN A 71 6.18 -10.08 -3.16
N LYS A 72 6.33 -10.41 -1.87
CA LYS A 72 7.44 -9.97 -1.02
C LYS A 72 7.63 -8.45 -1.06
N CYS A 73 6.52 -7.73 -1.01
CA CYS A 73 6.52 -6.27 -0.99
C CYS A 73 7.30 -5.74 0.21
N GLU A 74 7.82 -4.52 0.11
CA GLU A 74 8.37 -3.79 1.26
C GLU A 74 7.30 -3.67 2.38
N GLU A 75 7.73 -3.77 3.63
CA GLU A 75 6.84 -3.88 4.81
C GLU A 75 5.88 -2.69 4.93
N GLU A 76 6.24 -1.52 4.41
CA GLU A 76 5.42 -0.31 4.44
C GLU A 76 4.30 -0.28 3.39
N VAL A 77 4.33 -1.15 2.37
CA VAL A 77 3.33 -1.15 1.29
C VAL A 77 1.94 -1.46 1.82
N PHE A 78 1.80 -2.53 2.60
CA PHE A 78 0.48 -2.94 3.13
C PHE A 78 -0.12 -1.92 4.11
N PRO A 79 0.60 -1.43 5.14
CA PRO A 79 0.09 -0.40 6.04
C PRO A 79 -0.30 0.89 5.32
N LEU A 80 0.49 1.31 4.32
CA LEU A 80 0.18 2.50 3.53
C LEU A 80 -1.06 2.30 2.65
N ALA A 81 -1.19 1.14 2.00
CA ALA A 81 -2.38 0.79 1.23
C ALA A 81 -3.64 0.76 2.12
N MET A 82 -3.53 0.23 3.34
CA MET A 82 -4.62 0.26 4.32
C MET A 82 -4.98 1.69 4.75
N ASN A 83 -3.99 2.56 4.96
CA ASN A 83 -4.24 3.98 5.24
C ASN A 83 -5.00 4.65 4.09
N PHE A 84 -4.63 4.38 2.83
CA PHE A 84 -5.36 4.88 1.67
C PHE A 84 -6.81 4.37 1.62
N LEU A 85 -6.99 3.06 1.85
CA LEU A 85 -8.31 2.43 1.85
C LEU A 85 -9.24 3.11 2.88
N ASP A 86 -8.80 3.21 4.14
CA ASP A 86 -9.63 3.76 5.22
C ASP A 86 -9.92 5.26 5.04
N ARG A 87 -8.95 6.03 4.52
CA ARG A 87 -9.16 7.45 4.22
C ARG A 87 -10.13 7.67 3.07
N TYR A 88 -10.06 6.84 2.02
CA TYR A 88 -11.04 6.89 0.93
C TYR A 88 -12.45 6.55 1.43
N LEU A 89 -12.58 5.47 2.21
CA LEU A 89 -13.85 5.09 2.83
C LEU A 89 -14.36 6.12 3.85
N SER A 90 -13.49 7.02 4.34
CA SER A 90 -13.87 8.12 5.22
C SER A 90 -14.55 9.28 4.51
N VAL A 91 -14.49 9.35 3.18
CA VAL A 91 -15.03 10.48 2.41
C VAL A 91 -15.97 10.07 1.28
N GLU A 92 -15.83 8.85 0.72
CA GLU A 92 -16.58 8.42 -0.46
C GLU A 92 -17.44 7.16 -0.20
N PRO A 93 -18.78 7.24 -0.33
CA PRO A 93 -19.66 6.07 -0.22
C PRO A 93 -19.35 5.04 -1.30
N THR A 94 -18.87 3.86 -0.90
CA THR A 94 -18.39 2.84 -1.84
C THR A 94 -19.38 1.67 -1.94
N LYS A 95 -19.61 1.18 -3.17
CA LYS A 95 -20.40 -0.04 -3.41
C LYS A 95 -19.57 -1.27 -3.04
N LYS A 96 -20.22 -2.30 -2.47
CA LYS A 96 -19.51 -3.54 -2.09
C LYS A 96 -18.77 -4.21 -3.26
N THR A 97 -19.31 -4.09 -4.47
CA THR A 97 -18.71 -4.64 -5.70
C THR A 97 -17.42 -3.93 -6.13
N ARG A 98 -17.16 -2.71 -5.64
CA ARG A 98 -15.95 -1.93 -5.94
C ARG A 98 -14.87 -2.05 -4.87
N LEU A 99 -15.13 -2.75 -3.76
CA LEU A 99 -14.22 -2.76 -2.62
C LEU A 99 -12.88 -3.44 -2.94
N GLN A 100 -12.90 -4.57 -3.67
CA GLN A 100 -11.67 -5.25 -4.11
C GLN A 100 -10.87 -4.39 -5.10
N LEU A 101 -11.57 -3.70 -6.02
CA LEU A 101 -10.95 -2.74 -6.94
C LEU A 101 -10.26 -1.60 -6.20
N LEU A 102 -10.95 -1.02 -5.21
CA LEU A 102 -10.37 0.01 -4.36
C LEU A 102 -9.12 -0.50 -3.63
N GLY A 103 -9.18 -1.70 -3.03
CA GLY A 103 -8.03 -2.33 -2.38
C GLY A 103 -6.85 -2.55 -3.34
N ALA A 104 -7.11 -3.03 -4.56
CA ALA A 104 -6.10 -3.21 -5.60
C ALA A 104 -5.43 -1.87 -5.96
N THR A 105 -6.22 -0.80 -6.15
CA THR A 105 -5.68 0.54 -6.43
C THR A 105 -4.89 1.11 -5.26
N CYS A 106 -5.32 0.90 -4.02
CA CYS A 106 -4.56 1.30 -2.85
C CYS A 106 -3.19 0.60 -2.79
N MET A 107 -3.12 -0.70 -3.08
CA MET A 107 -1.84 -1.42 -3.20
C MET A 107 -0.99 -0.90 -4.35
N PHE A 108 -1.60 -0.63 -5.51
CA PHE A 108 -0.89 -0.08 -6.67
C PHE A 108 -0.26 1.29 -6.39
N LEU A 109 -0.95 2.16 -5.65
CA LEU A 109 -0.42 3.46 -5.25
C LEU A 109 0.67 3.31 -4.19
N ALA A 110 0.45 2.47 -3.18
CA ALA A 110 1.41 2.24 -2.10
C ALA A 110 2.72 1.63 -2.62
N SER A 111 2.64 0.66 -3.53
CA SER A 111 3.83 0.04 -4.15
C SER A 111 4.66 1.08 -4.91
N LYS A 112 4.03 1.96 -5.69
CA LYS A 112 4.74 3.05 -6.39
C LYS A 112 5.44 4.03 -5.46
N MET A 113 4.98 4.16 -4.22
CA MET A 113 5.58 5.05 -3.24
C MET A 113 6.69 4.41 -2.40
N LYS A 114 6.66 3.08 -2.23
CA LYS A 114 7.51 2.37 -1.28
C LYS A 114 8.46 1.37 -1.91
N GLU A 115 8.15 0.87 -3.10
CA GLU A 115 8.97 -0.13 -3.78
C GLU A 115 9.85 0.50 -4.86
N THR A 116 11.04 -0.09 -5.05
CA THR A 116 11.89 0.24 -6.21
C THR A 116 11.28 -0.28 -7.51
N ILE A 117 10.65 -1.46 -7.46
CA ILE A 117 9.97 -2.09 -8.59
C ILE A 117 8.52 -2.35 -8.16
N PRO A 118 7.59 -1.42 -8.44
CA PRO A 118 6.24 -1.51 -7.92
C PRO A 118 5.41 -2.62 -8.58
N LEU A 119 4.41 -3.11 -7.85
CA LEU A 119 3.36 -3.97 -8.40
C LEU A 119 2.77 -3.38 -9.70
N THR A 120 2.68 -4.19 -10.76
CA THR A 120 2.05 -3.77 -12.01
C THR A 120 0.53 -3.93 -11.95
N ALA A 121 -0.20 -3.12 -12.72
CA ALA A 121 -1.65 -3.21 -12.80
C ALA A 121 -2.10 -4.60 -13.30
N GLU A 122 -1.39 -5.16 -14.28
CA GLU A 122 -1.63 -6.51 -14.82
C GLU A 122 -1.51 -7.58 -13.74
N LYS A 123 -0.46 -7.50 -12.92
CA LYS A 123 -0.24 -8.47 -11.85
C LYS A 123 -1.31 -8.39 -10.77
N LEU A 124 -1.74 -7.18 -10.40
CA LEU A 124 -2.87 -6.99 -9.50
C LEU A 124 -4.17 -7.56 -10.07
N CYS A 125 -4.42 -7.42 -11.38
CA CYS A 125 -5.59 -8.03 -12.02
C CYS A 125 -5.57 -9.56 -11.93
N ILE A 126 -4.39 -10.19 -12.08
CA ILE A 126 -4.22 -11.64 -11.90
C ILE A 126 -4.64 -12.06 -10.48
N TYR A 127 -4.22 -11.33 -9.45
CA TYR A 127 -4.61 -11.59 -8.04
C TYR A 127 -6.08 -11.38 -7.73
N THR A 128 -6.83 -10.76 -8.65
CA THR A 128 -8.29 -10.60 -8.55
C THR A 128 -9.04 -11.65 -9.38
N ASP A 129 -8.37 -12.72 -9.82
CA ASP A 129 -8.87 -13.69 -10.79
C ASP A 129 -9.41 -13.03 -12.08
N ASN A 130 -8.78 -11.92 -12.49
CA ASN A 130 -9.20 -11.07 -13.62
C ASN A 130 -10.65 -10.55 -13.52
N SER A 131 -11.22 -10.49 -12.31
CA SER A 131 -12.51 -9.81 -12.06
C SER A 131 -12.42 -8.29 -12.27
N ILE A 132 -11.20 -7.74 -12.25
CA ILE A 132 -10.85 -6.35 -12.49
C ILE A 132 -9.85 -6.30 -13.66
N ARG A 133 -9.94 -5.24 -14.49
CA ARG A 133 -9.01 -5.01 -15.61
C ARG A 133 -8.09 -3.83 -15.33
N PRO A 134 -6.93 -3.72 -16.00
CA PRO A 134 -5.98 -2.63 -15.76
C PRO A 134 -6.60 -1.24 -15.97
N ILE A 135 -7.51 -1.08 -16.94
CA ILE A 135 -8.20 0.19 -17.17
C ILE A 135 -9.06 0.61 -15.97
N ASP A 136 -9.63 -0.35 -15.26
CA ASP A 136 -10.48 -0.08 -14.11
C ASP A 136 -9.64 0.43 -12.91
N LEU A 137 -8.36 0.03 -12.80
CA LEU A 137 -7.39 0.58 -11.83
C LEU A 137 -6.90 2.00 -12.20
N LEU A 138 -6.79 2.30 -13.49
CA LEU A 138 -6.18 3.54 -13.99
C LEU A 138 -7.17 4.72 -14.08
N VAL A 139 -8.48 4.48 -13.96
CA VAL A 139 -9.55 5.47 -14.17
C VAL A 139 -10.43 5.63 -12.91
N ILE A 140 -9.88 5.31 -11.73
CA ILE A 140 -10.59 5.54 -10.45
C ILE A 140 -10.82 7.02 -10.18
#